data_AF-A0A2E7BHZ3-F1
#
_entry.id   AF-A0A2E7BHZ3-F1
#
_cell.length_a   1.000
_cell.length_b   1.000
_cell.length_c   1.000
_cell.angle_alpha   90.00
_cell.angle_beta   90.00
_cell.angle_gamma   90.00
#
_symmetry.space_group_name_H-M   'P 1'
#
loop_
_entity.id
_entity.type
_entity.pdbx_description
1 polymer ?
#
loop_
_entity_poly.entity_id
_entity_poly.type
_entity_poly.pdbx_seq_one_letter_code
_entity_poly.pdbx_strand_id
1 'polypeptide(L)' 'MGQLLLVEEGRGRVQERGGELRELRPWQPVLTADGVVRWHGSAPDESMVMLSLRGSEVEWFEPVDHDDAYLVAPIL' A
#
# COMPACT_ATOMS: atom_id res chain seq x y z
N MET A 1 -0.26 15.27 7.86
CA MET A 1 1.00 14.50 8.11
C MET A 1 0.87 13.18 7.39
N GLY A 2 1.86 12.79 6.58
CA GLY A 2 1.80 11.57 5.76
C GLY A 2 1.78 10.25 6.55
N GLN A 3 1.94 9.13 5.84
CA GLN A 3 1.93 7.79 6.41
C GLN A 3 3.21 7.03 6.08
N LEU A 4 3.84 6.46 7.10
CA LEU A 4 4.93 5.50 6.99
C LEU A 4 4.38 4.09 7.17
N LEU A 5 4.69 3.21 6.21
CA LEU A 5 4.48 1.77 6.33
C LEU A 5 5.84 1.07 6.50
N LEU A 6 5.90 0.12 7.42
CA LEU A 6 7.02 -0.81 7.54
C LEU A 6 6.43 -2.22 7.60
N VAL A 7 6.74 -3.04 6.60
CA VAL A 7 6.36 -4.45 6.63
C VAL A 7 7.30 -5.20 7.57
N GLU A 8 6.72 -6.03 8.44
CA GLU A 8 7.46 -6.90 9.35
C GLU A 8 7.56 -8.31 8.77
N GLU A 9 6.46 -8.82 8.20
CA GLU A 9 6.37 -10.18 7.66
C GLU A 9 5.53 -10.24 6.38
N GLY A 10 5.88 -11.20 5.51
CA GLY A 10 5.10 -11.52 4.31
C GLY A 10 5.33 -10.56 3.14
N ARG A 11 4.31 -10.41 2.28
CA ARG A 11 4.38 -9.57 1.08
C ARG A 11 3.10 -8.77 0.90
N GLY A 12 3.26 -7.47 0.64
CA GLY A 12 2.16 -6.58 0.34
C GLY A 12 2.28 -5.86 -0.99
N ARG A 13 1.31 -4.99 -1.24
CA ARG A 13 1.21 -4.11 -2.39
C ARG A 13 0.78 -2.72 -1.93
N VAL A 14 1.25 -1.70 -2.63
CA VAL A 14 0.83 -0.31 -2.47
C VAL A 14 0.72 0.34 -3.83
N GLN A 15 -0.28 1.19 -4.02
CA GLN A 15 -0.44 1.96 -5.24
C GLN A 15 -1.06 3.32 -4.93
N GLU A 16 -0.45 4.37 -5.47
CA GLU A 16 -1.00 5.72 -5.49
C GLU A 16 -1.98 5.82 -6.66
N ARG A 17 -3.07 6.59 -6.52
CA ARG A 17 -4.14 6.67 -7.54
C ARG A 17 -3.55 7.04 -8.91
N GLY A 18 -3.73 6.15 -9.89
CA GLY A 18 -3.21 6.31 -11.26
C GLY A 18 -1.71 6.05 -11.44
N GLY A 19 -1.00 5.68 -10.37
CA GLY A 19 0.42 5.34 -10.39
C GLY A 19 0.69 3.84 -10.51
N GLU A 20 1.97 3.50 -10.48
CA GLU A 20 2.43 2.12 -10.56
C GLU A 20 2.14 1.33 -9.28
N LEU A 21 1.78 0.07 -9.45
CA LEU A 21 1.66 -0.89 -8.36
C LEU A 21 3.06 -1.30 -7.91
N ARG A 22 3.37 -1.03 -6.64
CA ARG A 22 4.65 -1.38 -6.00
C ARG A 22 4.46 -2.48 -4.99
N GLU A 23 5.46 -3.33 -4.87
CA GLU A 23 5.52 -4.37 -3.87
C GLU A 23 6.01 -3.83 -2.52
N LEU A 24 5.45 -4.33 -1.43
CA LEU A 24 5.92 -4.05 -0.07
C LEU A 24 6.64 -5.30 0.47
N ARG A 25 7.87 -5.11 0.96
CA ARG A 25 8.73 -6.17 1.49
C ARG A 25 9.18 -5.89 2.92
N PRO A 26 9.45 -6.94 3.72
CA PRO A 26 9.91 -6.79 5.09
C PRO A 26 11.12 -5.84 5.19
N TRP A 27 11.10 -4.98 6.21
CA TRP A 27 12.18 -4.06 6.56
C TRP A 27 12.47 -2.97 5.52
N GLN A 28 11.57 -2.75 4.57
CA GLN A 28 11.64 -1.65 3.61
C GLN A 28 10.59 -0.58 3.95
N PRO A 29 10.99 0.58 4.51
CA PRO A 29 10.05 1.63 4.85
C PRO A 29 9.51 2.32 3.60
N VAL A 30 8.20 2.51 3.54
CA VAL A 30 7.52 3.29 2.49
C VAL A 30 6.83 4.48 3.11
N LEU A 31 7.29 5.68 2.74
CA LEU A 31 6.67 6.94 3.14
C LEU A 31 5.77 7.44 2.02
N THR A 32 4.54 7.77 2.37
CA THR A 32 3.61 8.48 1.49
C THR A 32 3.36 9.87 2.05
N ALA A 33 3.45 10.87 1.18
CA ALA A 33 3.21 12.27 1.54
C ALA A 33 1.74 12.52 1.92
N ASP A 34 1.50 13.65 2.58
CA ASP A 34 0.16 14.08 2.96
C ASP A 34 -0.71 14.38 1.73
N GLY A 35 -2.01 14.06 1.81
CA GLY A 35 -2.97 14.28 0.72
C GLY A 35 -2.83 13.35 -0.50
N VAL A 36 -1.88 12.40 -0.50
CA VAL A 36 -1.74 11.41 -1.58
C VAL A 36 -2.79 10.30 -1.41
N VAL A 37 -3.69 10.18 -2.38
CA VAL A 37 -4.68 9.09 -2.41
C VAL A 37 -4.01 7.79 -2.82
N ARG A 38 -4.08 6.78 -1.97
CA ARG A 38 -3.47 5.47 -2.21
C ARG A 38 -4.21 4.35 -1.49
N TRP A 39 -3.90 3.11 -1.87
CA TRP A 39 -4.26 1.91 -1.11
C TRP A 39 -3.03 1.08 -0.81
N HIS A 40 -3.12 0.22 0.21
CA HIS A 40 -2.13 -0.82 0.49
C HIS A 40 -2.82 -2.07 1.04
N GLY A 41 -2.24 -3.25 0.80
CA GLY A 41 -2.82 -4.52 1.22
C GLY A 41 -1.86 -5.69 1.04
N SER A 42 -2.27 -6.88 1.44
CA SER A 42 -1.52 -8.12 1.18
C SER A 42 -1.36 -8.36 -0.33
N ALA A 43 -0.38 -9.17 -0.72
CA ALA A 43 -0.35 -9.74 -2.05
C ALA A 43 -1.51 -10.76 -2.22
N PRO A 44 -1.93 -11.08 -3.47
CA PRO A 44 -2.99 -12.04 -3.73
C PRO A 44 -2.72 -13.45 -3.18
N ASP A 45 -1.46 -13.80 -3.01
CA ASP A 45 -0.99 -15.16 -2.69
C ASP A 45 -0.19 -15.24 -1.38
N GLU A 46 -0.05 -14.14 -0.64
CA GLU A 46 0.70 -14.11 0.63
C GLU A 46 0.16 -13.01 1.57
N SER A 47 -0.08 -13.36 2.83
CA SER A 47 -0.45 -12.40 3.88
C SER A 47 0.69 -11.45 4.21
N MET A 48 0.37 -10.28 4.78
CA MET A 48 1.35 -9.30 5.23
C MET A 48 1.03 -8.80 6.64
N VAL A 49 2.06 -8.64 7.47
CA VAL A 49 2.00 -7.92 8.74
C VAL A 49 2.78 -6.62 8.60
N MET A 50 2.18 -5.49 9.02
CA MET A 50 2.83 -4.18 8.93
C MET A 50 2.64 -3.33 10.19
N LEU A 51 3.63 -2.50 10.45
CA LEU A 51 3.52 -1.32 11.28
C LEU A 51 3.13 -0.12 10.40
N SER A 52 2.12 0.63 10.84
CA SER A 52 1.64 1.84 10.16
C SER A 52 1.66 3.03 11.11
N LEU A 53 2.46 4.05 10.78
CA LEU A 53 2.50 5.32 11.50
C LEU A 53 1.90 6.41 10.61
N ARG A 54 0.84 7.07 11.08
CA ARG A 54 0.15 8.14 10.33
C ARG A 54 -0.34 9.24 11.24
N GLY A 55 -0.75 10.36 10.64
CA GLY A 55 -1.58 11.36 11.30
C GLY A 55 -2.97 10.84 11.71
N SER A 56 -3.71 11.66 12.44
CA SER A 56 -5.03 11.31 12.97
C SER A 56 -6.11 11.21 11.89
N GLU A 57 -6.08 12.09 10.91
CA GLU A 57 -7.13 12.21 9.89
C GLU A 57 -6.91 11.25 8.72
N VAL A 58 -8.00 10.61 8.28
CA VAL A 58 -8.06 9.76 7.08
C VAL A 58 -9.36 10.07 6.35
N GLU A 59 -9.24 10.37 5.07
CA GLU A 59 -10.37 10.44 4.15
C GLU A 59 -10.47 9.12 3.38
N TRP A 60 -11.66 8.54 3.34
CA TRP A 60 -11.92 7.28 2.64
C TRP A 60 -12.53 7.55 1.27
N PHE A 61 -12.10 6.78 0.29
CA PHE A 61 -12.57 6.84 -1.10
C PHE A 61 -13.24 5.52 -1.49
N GLU A 62 -13.40 5.29 -2.78
CA GLU A 62 -13.98 4.07 -3.34
C GLU A 62 -13.10 2.82 -3.04
N PRO A 63 -13.71 1.63 -2.92
CA PRO A 63 -12.97 0.37 -2.86
C PRO A 63 -12.06 0.17 -4.08
N VAL A 64 -10.99 -0.60 -3.89
CA VAL A 64 -10.11 -1.01 -5.00
C VAL A 64 -10.76 -2.17 -5.75
N ASP A 65 -11.00 -2.00 -7.05
CA ASP A 65 -11.53 -3.07 -7.90
C ASP A 65 -10.48 -4.15 -8.19
N HIS A 66 -10.95 -5.40 -8.23
CA HIS A 66 -10.09 -6.58 -8.29
C HIS A 66 -9.30 -6.67 -9.60
N ASP A 67 -9.91 -6.29 -10.73
CA ASP A 67 -9.38 -6.58 -12.06
C ASP A 67 -8.42 -5.49 -12.59
N ASP A 68 -8.61 -4.22 -12.22
CA ASP A 68 -7.87 -3.11 -12.83
C ASP A 68 -6.65 -2.64 -12.02
N ALA A 69 -6.66 -2.85 -10.69
CA ALA A 69 -5.63 -2.32 -9.80
C ALA A 69 -4.97 -3.39 -8.93
N TYR A 70 -5.73 -4.39 -8.47
CA TYR A 70 -5.23 -5.36 -7.49
C TYR A 70 -4.48 -6.54 -8.11
N LEU A 71 -4.96 -7.12 -9.23
CA LEU A 71 -4.38 -8.33 -9.82
C LEU A 71 -3.27 -8.07 -10.85
N VAL A 72 -2.96 -6.80 -11.15
CA VAL A 72 -1.88 -6.45 -12.07
C VAL A 72 -0.52 -6.88 -11.47
N ALA A 73 0.43 -7.28 -12.33
CA ALA A 73 1.79 -7.60 -11.88
C ALA A 73 2.53 -6.32 -11.47
N PRO A 74 3.15 -6.25 -10.29
CA PRO A 74 3.96 -5.09 -9.91
C PRO A 74 5.18 -4.97 -10.83
N ILE A 75 5.61 -3.74 -11.08
CA ILE A 75 6.85 -3.45 -11.81
C ILE A 75 8.02 -3.64 -10.83
N LEU A 76 9.07 -4.38 -11.27
CA LEU A 76 10.26 -4.70 -10.47
C LEU A 76 11.12 -3.47 -10.18
#